data_AF-A0A4R6G2C8-F1
#
_entry.id   AF-A0A4R6G2C8-F1
#
_cell.length_a   1.000
_cell.length_b   1.000
_cell.length_c   1.000
_cell.angle_alpha   90.00
_cell.angle_beta   90.00
_cell.angle_gamma   90.00
#
_symmetry.space_group_name_H-M   'P 1'
#
loop_
_entity.id
_entity.type
_entity.pdbx_description
1 polymer ?
#
loop_
_entity_poly.entity_id
_entity_poly.type
_entity_poly.pdbx_seq_one_letter_code
_entity_poly.pdbx_strand_id
1 'polypeptide(L)'
;MSGFWGRRKRDREELEAQDADLARRARTAIVEADERIRLTTDELVFAEAELGPDATKDLRDALDAVRRHLGEAFHLNQLNHDEIPDTPEELRTRNARIVQLCDWAEELLDDRTEALAERIARVRRAPEIIAGVRRDAAALRQQLAPARETLGRLTARYSADALRRIEANPAEAEQLLGFAEHSAGVSERRREAGQREQANLALEASTEAVRRAGTLLEAVETFEVEALRAESILAAVVEDSRGDLVAARDAPQVPAVHQAVRELEAALAALPAAGVNTDPFSQLTRLREANSGLDAAIAAAREREAHPVPDFTHVRNAIDDADRQLAVARDVIAGHRGWIGADARTRLAEAERLRLDLDRYLGASAATITAIPEDQREQALAVARRSAFLASEGLQLAQRDIEAYRPQGWGEPGYGAWGGQPQGWGGRRGGGAGDLMGGIMGGLVIGSILDGIFD
;
A
#
# COMPACT_ATOMS: atom_id res chain seq x y z
N MET A 1 -39.25 54.57 47.64
CA MET A 1 -37.84 54.99 47.85
C MET A 1 -36.99 53.97 48.65
N SER A 2 -37.52 52.82 49.09
CA SER A 2 -36.77 51.85 49.92
C SER A 2 -35.90 50.82 49.15
N GLY A 3 -35.99 50.74 47.83
CA GLY A 3 -35.25 49.74 47.03
C GLY A 3 -33.78 50.09 46.73
N PHE A 4 -33.40 51.38 46.82
CA PHE A 4 -32.08 51.86 46.42
C PHE A 4 -31.02 51.70 47.53
N TRP A 5 -31.42 51.90 48.79
CA TRP A 5 -30.55 51.67 49.96
C TRP A 5 -30.27 50.17 50.19
N GLY A 6 -31.27 49.30 49.98
CA GLY A 6 -31.09 47.86 50.07
C GLY A 6 -30.31 47.24 48.90
N ARG A 7 -30.20 47.94 47.76
CA ARG A 7 -29.31 47.52 46.66
C ARG A 7 -27.86 47.86 46.99
N ARG A 8 -27.57 49.13 47.35
CA ARG A 8 -26.22 49.56 47.77
C ARG A 8 -25.64 48.79 48.96
N LYS A 9 -26.48 48.38 49.93
CA LYS A 9 -26.05 47.55 51.05
C LYS A 9 -25.65 46.13 50.59
N ARG A 10 -26.47 45.52 49.74
CA ARG A 10 -26.17 44.21 49.14
C ARG A 10 -24.92 44.25 48.26
N ASP A 11 -24.78 45.28 47.43
CA ASP A 11 -23.60 45.46 46.57
C ASP A 11 -22.30 45.61 47.41
N ARG A 12 -22.39 46.22 48.60
CA ARG A 12 -21.25 46.34 49.54
C ARG A 12 -20.93 45.03 50.24
N GLU A 13 -21.94 44.31 50.73
CA GLU A 13 -21.78 42.98 51.34
C GLU A 13 -21.19 41.98 50.33
N GLU A 14 -21.59 42.07 49.06
CA GLU A 14 -21.05 41.25 47.97
C GLU A 14 -19.58 41.59 47.66
N LEU A 15 -19.22 42.88 47.62
CA LEU A 15 -17.84 43.34 47.44
C LEU A 15 -16.93 42.88 48.60
N GLU A 16 -17.39 43.03 49.84
CA GLU A 16 -16.66 42.58 51.05
C GLU A 16 -16.45 41.05 51.02
N ALA A 17 -17.44 40.29 50.55
CA ALA A 17 -17.30 38.84 50.38
C ALA A 17 -16.28 38.48 49.29
N GLN A 18 -16.28 39.20 48.16
CA GLN A 18 -15.30 39.02 47.09
C GLN A 18 -13.87 39.34 47.56
N ASP A 19 -13.69 40.42 48.33
CA ASP A 19 -12.39 40.80 48.89
C ASP A 19 -11.88 39.77 49.90
N ALA A 20 -12.77 39.25 50.75
CA ALA A 20 -12.44 38.19 51.69
C ALA A 20 -12.05 36.88 50.98
N ASP A 21 -12.69 36.56 49.85
CA ASP A 21 -12.33 35.42 49.01
C ASP A 21 -10.97 35.61 48.33
N LEU A 22 -10.73 36.78 47.74
CA LEU A 22 -9.46 37.14 47.11
C LEU A 22 -8.31 37.10 48.12
N ALA A 23 -8.51 37.61 49.34
CA ALA A 23 -7.53 37.53 50.42
C ALA A 23 -7.26 36.06 50.84
N ARG A 24 -8.28 35.20 50.85
CA ARG A 24 -8.11 33.76 51.08
C ARG A 24 -7.25 33.12 49.98
N ARG A 25 -7.60 33.38 48.72
CA ARG A 25 -6.85 32.89 47.54
C ARG A 25 -5.40 33.34 47.56
N ALA A 26 -5.13 34.62 47.85
CA ALA A 26 -3.78 35.16 47.94
C ALA A 26 -2.93 34.41 48.98
N ARG A 27 -3.49 34.13 50.17
CA ARG A 27 -2.79 33.36 51.21
C ARG A 27 -2.53 31.91 50.78
N THR A 28 -3.50 31.26 50.15
CA THR A 28 -3.33 29.89 49.64
C THR A 28 -2.27 29.83 48.54
N ALA A 29 -2.35 30.72 47.55
CA ALA A 29 -1.45 30.74 46.40
C ALA A 29 0.01 30.98 46.79
N ILE A 30 0.29 31.80 47.81
CA ILE A 30 1.67 31.97 48.32
C ILE A 30 2.22 30.65 48.86
N VAL A 31 1.41 29.89 49.61
CA VAL A 31 1.84 28.62 50.21
C VAL A 31 2.04 27.56 49.13
N GLU A 32 1.14 27.49 48.15
CA GLU A 32 1.23 26.56 47.01
C GLU A 32 2.47 26.86 46.15
N ALA A 33 2.72 28.14 45.84
CA ALA A 33 3.90 28.56 45.10
C ALA A 33 5.22 28.28 45.86
N ASP A 34 5.27 28.50 47.19
CA ASP A 34 6.45 28.19 48.00
C ASP A 34 6.75 26.68 48.03
N GLU A 35 5.72 25.85 48.23
CA GLU A 35 5.85 24.39 48.17
C GLU A 35 6.27 23.92 46.76
N ARG A 36 5.73 24.55 45.70
CA ARG A 36 6.13 24.28 44.32
C ARG A 36 7.60 24.60 44.07
N ILE A 37 8.11 25.72 44.59
CA ILE A 37 9.54 26.06 44.52
C ILE A 37 10.37 25.00 45.22
N ARG A 38 9.95 24.56 46.41
CA ARG A 38 10.68 23.53 47.17
C ARG A 38 10.78 22.22 46.39
N LEU A 39 9.65 21.68 45.92
CA LEU A 39 9.61 20.45 45.13
C LEU A 39 10.40 20.57 43.82
N THR A 40 10.29 21.71 43.13
CA THR A 40 11.00 21.93 41.87
C THR A 40 12.50 22.12 42.09
N THR A 41 12.91 22.66 43.24
CA THR A 41 14.32 22.73 43.63
C THR A 41 14.89 21.33 43.86
N ASP A 42 14.17 20.46 44.58
CA ASP A 42 14.59 19.07 44.80
C ASP A 42 14.71 18.31 43.45
N GLU A 43 13.75 18.50 42.55
CA GLU A 43 13.79 17.90 41.21
C GLU A 43 14.93 18.46 40.35
N LEU A 44 15.23 19.77 40.46
CA LEU A 44 16.36 20.38 39.75
C LEU A 44 17.68 19.76 40.20
N VAL A 45 17.88 19.47 41.49
CA VAL A 45 19.11 18.81 41.97
C VAL A 45 19.27 17.44 41.31
N PHE A 46 18.19 16.65 41.28
CA PHE A 46 18.18 15.36 40.60
C PHE A 46 18.46 15.52 39.09
N ALA A 47 17.72 16.40 38.42
CA ALA A 47 17.85 16.63 36.99
C ALA A 47 19.23 17.19 36.63
N GLU A 48 19.88 17.98 37.48
CA GLU A 48 21.23 18.48 37.21
C GLU A 48 22.27 17.35 37.36
N ALA A 49 22.13 16.51 38.39
CA ALA A 49 22.94 15.31 38.56
C ALA A 49 22.75 14.27 37.44
N GLU A 50 21.57 14.19 36.82
CA GLU A 50 21.19 13.15 35.84
C GLU A 50 20.96 13.65 34.39
N LEU A 51 20.85 14.95 34.13
CA LEU A 51 20.74 15.58 32.80
C LEU A 51 21.74 16.71 32.55
N GLY A 52 22.36 17.25 33.60
CA GLY A 52 23.57 18.08 33.50
C GLY A 52 23.24 19.56 33.43
N PRO A 53 24.23 20.42 33.67
CA PRO A 53 23.98 21.83 33.94
C PRO A 53 23.40 22.60 32.73
N ASP A 54 23.78 22.21 31.51
CA ASP A 54 23.29 22.82 30.28
C ASP A 54 21.82 22.45 30.00
N ALA A 55 21.48 21.19 30.22
CA ALA A 55 20.12 20.69 29.99
C ALA A 55 19.10 21.24 30.99
N THR A 56 19.54 21.56 32.21
CA THR A 56 18.68 22.09 33.28
C THR A 56 18.73 23.61 33.41
N LYS A 57 19.46 24.29 32.51
CA LYS A 57 19.69 25.74 32.57
C LYS A 57 18.38 26.53 32.65
N ASP A 58 17.42 26.23 31.78
CA ASP A 58 16.17 26.99 31.71
C ASP A 58 15.29 26.81 32.96
N LEU A 59 15.30 25.61 33.57
CA LEU A 59 14.60 25.37 34.84
C LEU A 59 15.29 26.10 36.00
N ARG A 60 16.63 26.14 36.01
CA ARG A 60 17.41 26.90 37.00
C ARG A 60 17.12 28.39 36.90
N ASP A 61 17.17 28.95 35.69
CA ASP A 61 16.90 30.36 35.43
C ASP A 61 15.45 30.73 35.81
N ALA A 62 14.48 29.85 35.55
CA ALA A 62 13.09 30.01 35.95
C ALA A 62 12.91 30.00 37.47
N LEU A 63 13.52 29.05 38.17
CA LEU A 63 13.49 28.99 39.64
C LEU A 63 14.05 30.26 40.28
N ASP A 64 15.15 30.79 39.75
CA ASP A 64 15.73 32.04 40.22
C ASP A 64 14.82 33.25 39.96
N ALA A 65 14.13 33.27 38.81
CA ALA A 65 13.14 34.29 38.53
C ALA A 65 11.93 34.21 39.47
N VAL A 66 11.41 33.01 39.69
CA VAL A 66 10.28 32.76 40.59
C VAL A 66 10.60 33.14 42.02
N ARG A 67 11.79 32.77 42.55
CA ARG A 67 12.21 33.16 43.90
C ARG A 67 12.24 34.68 44.10
N ARG A 68 12.69 35.45 43.09
CA ARG A 68 12.69 36.92 43.15
C ARG A 68 11.28 37.49 43.23
N HIS A 69 10.36 36.99 42.41
CA HIS A 69 8.98 37.48 42.34
C HIS A 69 8.12 37.00 43.51
N LEU A 70 8.38 35.81 44.06
CA LEU A 70 7.71 35.36 45.28
C LEU A 70 8.14 36.21 46.50
N GLY A 71 9.37 36.72 46.51
CA GLY A 71 9.80 37.73 47.49
C GLY A 71 8.94 39.00 47.48
N GLU A 72 8.50 39.46 46.29
CA GLU A 72 7.54 40.58 46.15
C GLU A 72 6.18 40.18 46.74
N ALA A 73 5.67 38.98 46.45
CA ALA A 73 4.40 38.51 46.99
C ALA A 73 4.40 38.40 48.53
N PHE A 74 5.48 37.89 49.13
CA PHE A 74 5.65 37.85 50.58
C PHE A 74 5.69 39.26 51.19
N HIS A 75 6.38 40.21 50.55
CA HIS A 75 6.41 41.59 51.02
C HIS A 75 5.02 42.24 50.97
N LEU A 76 4.27 42.05 49.88
CA LEU A 76 2.88 42.54 49.76
C LEU A 76 1.97 41.90 50.82
N ASN A 77 2.14 40.61 51.09
CA ASN A 77 1.38 39.93 52.13
C ASN A 77 1.73 40.44 53.52
N GLN A 78 2.98 40.81 53.78
CA GLN A 78 3.39 41.42 55.05
C GLN A 78 2.72 42.78 55.25
N LEU A 79 2.66 43.63 54.22
CA LEU A 79 1.98 44.93 54.29
C LEU A 79 0.49 44.76 54.61
N ASN A 80 -0.19 43.76 54.03
CA ASN A 80 -1.59 43.48 54.33
C ASN A 80 -1.89 43.11 55.79
N HIS A 81 -0.86 42.83 56.61
CA HIS A 81 -0.98 42.43 58.02
C HIS A 81 -0.22 43.36 58.96
N ASP A 82 0.18 44.56 58.51
CA ASP A 82 0.86 45.53 59.36
C ASP A 82 -0.10 46.21 60.37
N GLU A 83 0.44 47.03 61.27
CA GLU A 83 -0.34 47.70 62.33
C GLU A 83 -1.15 48.91 61.81
N ILE A 84 -0.96 49.31 60.54
CA ILE A 84 -1.60 50.49 59.94
C ILE A 84 -2.78 50.02 59.07
N PRO A 85 -4.03 50.38 59.41
CA PRO A 85 -5.17 49.96 58.61
C PRO A 85 -5.13 50.53 57.18
N ASP A 86 -4.92 49.66 56.19
CA ASP A 86 -5.03 50.00 54.76
C ASP A 86 -6.48 50.23 54.33
N THR A 87 -6.66 50.89 53.18
CA THR A 87 -7.97 50.97 52.53
C THR A 87 -8.37 49.63 51.90
N PRO A 88 -9.68 49.31 51.80
CA PRO A 88 -10.16 48.10 51.12
C PRO A 88 -9.65 47.98 49.67
N GLU A 89 -9.51 49.11 48.96
CA GLU A 89 -8.99 49.16 47.60
C GLU A 89 -7.49 48.78 47.51
N GLU A 90 -6.68 49.21 48.48
CA GLU A 90 -5.26 48.84 48.58
C GLU A 90 -5.10 47.34 48.86
N LEU A 91 -5.88 46.79 49.81
CA LEU A 91 -5.89 45.36 50.10
C LEU A 91 -6.31 44.53 48.88
N ARG A 92 -7.35 44.95 48.15
CA ARG A 92 -7.79 44.27 46.92
C ARG A 92 -6.68 44.27 45.87
N THR A 93 -6.03 45.42 45.66
CA THR A 93 -4.95 45.56 44.68
C THR A 93 -3.75 44.68 45.02
N ARG A 94 -3.32 44.65 46.29
CA ARG A 94 -2.19 43.83 46.75
C ARG A 94 -2.53 42.34 46.69
N ASN A 95 -3.71 41.92 47.15
CA ASN A 95 -4.11 40.51 47.07
C ASN A 95 -4.23 40.03 45.61
N ALA A 96 -4.76 40.86 44.70
CA ALA A 96 -4.79 40.55 43.27
C ALA A 96 -3.37 40.41 42.69
N ARG A 97 -2.43 41.28 43.09
CA ARG A 97 -1.04 41.20 42.67
C ARG A 97 -0.33 39.96 43.22
N ILE A 98 -0.60 39.59 44.47
CA ILE A 98 -0.08 38.35 45.07
C ILE A 98 -0.52 37.14 44.25
N VAL A 99 -1.83 37.02 43.97
CA VAL A 99 -2.37 35.92 43.16
C VAL A 99 -1.71 35.91 41.79
N GLN A 100 -1.61 37.05 41.11
CA GLN A 100 -0.96 37.15 39.81
C GLN A 100 0.51 36.67 39.82
N LEU A 101 1.27 37.01 40.87
CA LEU A 101 2.67 36.59 41.00
C LEU A 101 2.81 35.09 41.26
N CYS A 102 1.90 34.51 42.05
CA CYS A 102 1.88 33.09 42.35
C CYS A 102 1.42 32.26 41.15
N ASP A 103 0.34 32.67 40.47
CA ASP A 103 -0.15 32.03 39.24
C ASP A 103 0.95 32.01 38.16
N TRP A 104 1.62 33.16 37.95
CA TRP A 104 2.75 33.22 37.00
C TRP A 104 3.91 32.31 37.40
N ALA A 105 4.19 32.19 38.70
CA ALA A 105 5.26 31.32 39.21
C ALA A 105 4.93 29.85 38.95
N GLU A 106 3.70 29.42 39.23
CA GLU A 106 3.24 28.06 38.96
C GLU A 106 3.30 27.73 37.47
N GLU A 107 2.70 28.57 36.61
CA GLU A 107 2.71 28.40 35.15
C GLU A 107 4.13 28.28 34.61
N LEU A 108 5.04 29.16 35.04
CA LEU A 108 6.43 29.12 34.57
C LEU A 108 7.16 27.84 35.02
N LEU A 109 6.96 27.39 36.27
CA LEU A 109 7.61 26.16 36.74
C LEU A 109 7.01 24.92 36.08
N ASP A 110 5.72 24.90 35.82
CA ASP A 110 5.04 23.82 35.10
C ASP A 110 5.59 23.69 33.68
N ASP A 111 5.64 24.78 32.92
CA ASP A 111 6.20 24.80 31.56
C ASP A 111 7.64 24.25 31.51
N ARG A 112 8.49 24.66 32.47
CA ARG A 112 9.90 24.22 32.48
C ARG A 112 10.07 22.79 32.97
N THR A 113 9.22 22.32 33.89
CA THR A 113 9.27 20.94 34.36
C THR A 113 8.72 19.97 33.32
N GLU A 114 7.66 20.34 32.59
CA GLU A 114 7.11 19.54 31.49
C GLU A 114 8.15 19.32 30.37
N ALA A 115 8.91 20.36 30.00
CA ALA A 115 9.98 20.27 29.01
C ALA A 115 11.09 19.25 29.36
N LEU A 116 11.27 18.93 30.65
CA LEU A 116 12.27 17.97 31.14
C LEU A 116 11.68 16.60 31.49
N ALA A 117 10.34 16.48 31.61
CA ALA A 117 9.67 15.33 32.18
C ALA A 117 10.05 14.00 31.51
N GLU A 118 10.03 13.94 30.18
CA GLU A 118 10.36 12.71 29.44
C GLU A 118 11.82 12.28 29.63
N ARG A 119 12.75 13.25 29.68
CA ARG A 119 14.18 12.98 29.87
C ARG A 119 14.45 12.47 31.29
N ILE A 120 13.85 13.12 32.29
CA ILE A 120 13.91 12.70 33.69
C ILE A 120 13.33 11.29 33.87
N ALA A 121 12.16 11.03 33.28
CA ALA A 121 11.51 9.72 33.35
C ALA A 121 12.37 8.61 32.71
N ARG A 122 13.08 8.90 31.61
CA ARG A 122 14.03 7.94 31.01
C ARG A 122 15.20 7.64 31.94
N VAL A 123 15.82 8.65 32.53
CA VAL A 123 16.96 8.44 33.42
C VAL A 123 16.55 7.70 34.70
N ARG A 124 15.40 8.02 35.29
CA ARG A 124 14.86 7.29 36.46
C ARG A 124 14.65 5.80 36.18
N ARG A 125 14.24 5.44 34.95
CA ARG A 125 14.04 4.03 34.55
C ARG A 125 15.34 3.32 34.16
N ALA A 126 16.43 4.02 33.86
CA ALA A 126 17.66 3.40 33.39
C ALA A 126 18.21 2.30 34.33
N PRO A 127 18.27 2.47 35.67
CA PRO A 127 18.70 1.41 36.57
C PRO A 127 17.80 0.17 36.55
N GLU A 128 16.49 0.37 36.43
CA GLU A 128 15.51 -0.71 36.31
C GLU A 128 15.71 -1.49 35.01
N ILE A 129 15.91 -0.78 33.89
CA ILE A 129 16.17 -1.39 32.58
C ILE A 129 17.47 -2.20 32.62
N ILE A 130 18.54 -1.67 33.22
CA ILE A 130 19.82 -2.38 33.38
C ILE A 130 19.65 -3.66 34.20
N ALA A 131 18.89 -3.60 35.30
CA ALA A 131 18.57 -4.77 36.10
C ALA A 131 17.72 -5.79 35.32
N GLY A 132 16.79 -5.32 34.49
CA GLY A 132 16.01 -6.12 33.55
C GLY A 132 16.88 -6.87 32.57
N VAL A 133 17.75 -6.17 31.82
CA VAL A 133 18.71 -6.77 30.88
C VAL A 133 19.51 -7.88 31.55
N ARG A 134 20.05 -7.65 32.75
CA ARG A 134 20.85 -8.66 33.46
C ARG A 134 20.03 -9.91 33.82
N ARG A 135 18.80 -9.71 34.29
CA ARG A 135 17.89 -10.80 34.63
C ARG A 135 17.54 -11.62 33.39
N ASP A 136 17.19 -10.93 32.31
CA ASP A 136 16.78 -11.55 31.06
C ASP A 136 17.96 -12.27 30.40
N ALA A 137 19.16 -11.68 30.44
CA ALA A 137 20.38 -12.32 29.95
C ALA A 137 20.72 -13.59 30.75
N ALA A 138 20.56 -13.57 32.08
CA ALA A 138 20.75 -14.73 32.92
C ALA A 138 19.72 -15.84 32.61
N ALA A 139 18.45 -15.47 32.41
CA ALA A 139 17.40 -16.41 32.03
C ALA A 139 17.67 -17.04 30.65
N LEU A 140 18.02 -16.25 29.64
CA LEU A 140 18.34 -16.74 28.30
C LEU A 140 19.59 -17.61 28.29
N ARG A 141 20.58 -17.36 29.15
CA ARG A 141 21.74 -18.26 29.28
C ARG A 141 21.36 -19.66 29.73
N GLN A 142 20.34 -19.80 30.58
CA GLN A 142 19.85 -21.12 30.99
C GLN A 142 19.23 -21.89 29.82
N GLN A 143 18.79 -21.18 28.77
CA GLN A 143 18.24 -21.78 27.55
C GLN A 143 19.29 -22.19 26.50
N LEU A 144 20.56 -21.77 26.65
CA LEU A 144 21.62 -22.11 25.68
C LEU A 144 21.90 -23.62 25.61
N ALA A 145 21.98 -24.31 26.75
CA ALA A 145 22.21 -25.75 26.76
C ALA A 145 21.02 -26.53 26.16
N PRO A 146 19.76 -26.28 26.58
CA PRO A 146 18.58 -26.85 25.91
C PRO A 146 18.53 -26.58 24.40
N ALA A 147 18.83 -25.36 23.95
CA ALA A 147 18.84 -25.03 22.52
C ALA A 147 19.90 -25.84 21.74
N ARG A 148 21.10 -26.01 22.31
CA ARG A 148 22.15 -26.86 21.69
C ARG A 148 21.75 -28.34 21.64
N GLU A 149 21.09 -28.85 22.68
CA GLU A 149 20.56 -30.22 22.69
C GLU A 149 19.47 -30.41 21.64
N THR A 150 18.54 -29.44 21.54
CA THR A 150 17.50 -29.43 20.50
C THR A 150 18.12 -29.42 19.11
N LEU A 151 19.09 -28.55 18.84
CA LEU A 151 19.80 -28.54 17.57
C LEU A 151 20.47 -29.90 17.27
N GLY A 152 21.11 -30.52 18.27
CA GLY A 152 21.70 -31.86 18.13
C GLY A 152 20.68 -32.93 17.74
N ARG A 153 19.47 -32.89 18.31
CA ARG A 153 18.36 -33.78 17.89
C ARG A 153 17.90 -33.48 16.46
N LEU A 154 17.78 -32.20 16.10
CA LEU A 154 17.37 -31.78 14.76
C LEU A 154 18.35 -32.21 13.67
N THR A 155 19.66 -32.19 13.93
CA THR A 155 20.69 -32.67 13.00
C THR A 155 20.56 -34.17 12.67
N ALA A 156 19.94 -34.96 13.55
CA ALA A 156 19.67 -36.37 13.28
C ALA A 156 18.46 -36.59 12.35
N ARG A 157 17.61 -35.58 12.14
CA ARG A 157 16.36 -35.68 11.39
C ARG A 157 16.35 -34.85 10.10
N TYR A 158 17.00 -33.70 10.10
CA TYR A 158 16.98 -32.73 9.01
C TYR A 158 18.36 -32.59 8.36
N SER A 159 18.37 -32.17 7.09
CA SER A 159 19.61 -31.92 6.35
C SER A 159 20.31 -30.67 6.88
N ALA A 160 21.62 -30.53 6.59
CA ALA A 160 22.37 -29.32 6.94
C ALA A 160 21.77 -28.07 6.27
N ASP A 161 21.29 -28.19 5.03
CA ASP A 161 20.68 -27.09 4.29
C ASP A 161 19.40 -26.56 4.96
N ALA A 162 18.59 -27.46 5.54
CA ALA A 162 17.37 -27.11 6.27
C ALA A 162 17.70 -26.36 7.57
N LEU A 163 18.77 -26.78 8.26
CA LEU A 163 19.18 -26.23 9.56
C LEU A 163 20.06 -24.99 9.45
N ARG A 164 20.54 -24.65 8.26
CA ARG A 164 21.45 -23.51 7.99
C ARG A 164 21.00 -22.18 8.61
N ARG A 165 19.69 -21.96 8.74
CA ARG A 165 19.14 -20.73 9.35
C ARG A 165 19.21 -20.69 10.88
N ILE A 166 19.37 -21.85 11.53
CA ILE A 166 19.32 -21.98 12.99
C ILE A 166 20.58 -22.59 13.59
N GLU A 167 21.47 -23.17 12.78
CA GLU A 167 22.65 -23.91 13.25
C GLU A 167 23.61 -23.04 14.07
N ALA A 168 23.77 -21.77 13.70
CA ALA A 168 24.65 -20.83 14.39
C ALA A 168 23.97 -20.12 15.58
N ASN A 169 22.63 -20.20 15.68
CA ASN A 169 21.85 -19.38 16.60
C ASN A 169 22.26 -19.51 18.06
N PRO A 170 22.52 -20.71 18.64
CA PRO A 170 22.95 -20.80 20.03
C PRO A 170 24.31 -20.14 20.30
N ALA A 171 25.24 -20.21 19.34
CA ALA A 171 26.55 -19.58 19.47
C ALA A 171 26.46 -18.05 19.32
N GLU A 172 25.68 -17.58 18.35
CA GLU A 172 25.41 -16.14 18.18
C GLU A 172 24.66 -15.54 19.38
N ALA A 173 23.67 -16.26 19.91
CA ALA A 173 22.95 -15.85 21.12
C ALA A 173 23.90 -15.72 22.31
N GLU A 174 24.81 -16.68 22.53
CA GLU A 174 25.81 -16.60 23.60
C GLU A 174 26.71 -15.36 23.48
N GLN A 175 27.17 -15.04 22.27
CA GLN A 175 27.96 -13.82 22.00
C GLN A 175 27.17 -12.55 22.29
N LEU A 176 25.90 -12.49 21.84
CA LEU A 176 25.01 -11.36 22.09
C LEU A 176 24.72 -11.16 23.58
N LEU A 177 24.54 -12.25 24.34
CA LEU A 177 24.34 -12.19 25.79
C LEU A 177 25.59 -11.65 26.51
N GLY A 178 26.78 -12.06 26.08
CA GLY A 178 28.04 -11.49 26.58
C GLY A 178 28.18 -10.00 26.26
N PHE A 179 27.85 -9.61 25.02
CA PHE A 179 27.85 -8.21 24.59
C PHE A 179 26.83 -7.37 25.36
N ALA A 180 25.63 -7.91 25.63
CA ALA A 180 24.58 -7.24 26.39
C ALA A 180 25.08 -6.91 27.80
N GLU A 181 25.58 -7.89 28.55
CA GLU A 181 26.07 -7.66 29.91
C GLU A 181 27.24 -6.69 29.96
N HIS A 182 28.16 -6.79 29.00
CA HIS A 182 29.27 -5.85 28.90
C HIS A 182 28.74 -4.42 28.68
N SER A 183 27.79 -4.25 27.76
CA SER A 183 27.19 -2.96 27.42
C SER A 183 26.37 -2.39 28.59
N ALA A 184 25.64 -3.22 29.33
CA ALA A 184 24.99 -2.83 30.58
C ALA A 184 26.00 -2.30 31.60
N GLY A 185 27.14 -2.99 31.79
CA GLY A 185 28.21 -2.51 32.67
C GLY A 185 28.89 -1.24 32.17
N VAL A 186 29.02 -1.05 30.85
CA VAL A 186 29.50 0.22 30.26
C VAL A 186 28.51 1.35 30.55
N SER A 187 27.21 1.10 30.39
CA SER A 187 26.15 2.09 30.65
C SER A 187 26.23 2.63 32.08
N GLU A 188 26.34 1.73 33.08
CA GLU A 188 26.50 2.13 34.49
C GLU A 188 27.72 3.01 34.71
N ARG A 189 28.91 2.56 34.29
CA ARG A 189 30.17 3.32 34.48
C ARG A 189 30.14 4.68 33.79
N ARG A 190 29.56 4.75 32.59
CA ARG A 190 29.44 6.01 31.83
C ARG A 190 28.49 6.98 32.53
N ARG A 191 27.39 6.46 33.10
CA ARG A 191 26.45 7.27 33.88
C ARG A 191 27.09 7.83 35.15
N GLU A 192 27.83 7.00 35.89
CA GLU A 192 28.61 7.43 37.06
C GLU A 192 29.67 8.49 36.71
N ALA A 193 30.25 8.41 35.51
CA ALA A 193 31.21 9.40 35.00
C ALA A 193 30.57 10.65 34.36
N GLY A 194 29.24 10.80 34.40
CA GLY A 194 28.51 11.93 33.80
C GLY A 194 28.41 11.90 32.26
N GLN A 195 28.81 10.80 31.61
CA GLN A 195 28.84 10.62 30.16
C GLN A 195 27.53 10.03 29.65
N ARG A 196 26.47 10.86 29.63
CA ARG A 196 25.08 10.37 29.59
C ARG A 196 24.63 9.87 28.23
N GLU A 197 25.05 10.53 27.16
CA GLU A 197 24.75 10.07 25.79
C GLU A 197 25.38 8.69 25.56
N GLN A 198 26.63 8.51 25.97
CA GLN A 198 27.34 7.24 25.87
C GLN A 198 26.71 6.16 26.76
N ALA A 199 26.22 6.54 27.94
CA ALA A 199 25.50 5.63 28.82
C ALA A 199 24.19 5.12 28.19
N ASN A 200 23.41 6.01 27.58
CA ASN A 200 22.16 5.67 26.90
C ASN A 200 22.40 4.78 25.68
N LEU A 201 23.37 5.11 24.84
CA LEU A 201 23.74 4.29 23.68
C LEU A 201 24.13 2.86 24.11
N ALA A 202 24.90 2.73 25.19
CA ALA A 202 25.27 1.43 25.73
C ALA A 202 24.05 0.66 26.30
N LEU A 203 23.09 1.35 26.92
CA LEU A 203 21.86 0.75 27.42
C LEU A 203 20.95 0.24 26.29
N GLU A 204 20.80 1.02 25.23
CA GLU A 204 20.03 0.64 24.04
C GLU A 204 20.66 -0.58 23.36
N ALA A 205 21.97 -0.53 23.13
CA ALA A 205 22.72 -1.65 22.55
C ALA A 205 22.59 -2.92 23.39
N SER A 206 22.64 -2.78 24.71
CA SER A 206 22.44 -3.88 25.66
C SER A 206 21.05 -4.49 25.57
N THR A 207 20.02 -3.64 25.52
CA THR A 207 18.61 -4.06 25.45
C THR A 207 18.32 -4.80 24.14
N GLU A 208 18.79 -4.25 23.02
CA GLU A 208 18.64 -4.84 21.70
C GLU A 208 19.36 -6.19 21.58
N ALA A 209 20.55 -6.31 22.16
CA ALA A 209 21.31 -7.57 22.14
C ALA A 209 20.60 -8.69 22.90
N VAL A 210 20.00 -8.43 24.07
CA VAL A 210 19.17 -9.40 24.80
C VAL A 210 17.96 -9.81 23.95
N ARG A 211 17.25 -8.84 23.37
CA ARG A 211 16.09 -9.09 22.51
C ARG A 211 16.45 -10.02 21.35
N ARG A 212 17.54 -9.70 20.63
CA ARG A 212 18.02 -10.51 19.51
C ARG A 212 18.46 -11.90 19.94
N ALA A 213 19.14 -12.04 21.07
CA ALA A 213 19.50 -13.35 21.62
C ALA A 213 18.26 -14.21 21.90
N GLY A 214 17.21 -13.61 22.47
CA GLY A 214 15.92 -14.26 22.68
C GLY A 214 15.31 -14.78 21.38
N THR A 215 15.20 -13.93 20.36
CA THR A 215 14.67 -14.32 19.04
C THR A 215 15.48 -15.47 18.39
N LEU A 216 16.81 -15.48 18.52
CA LEU A 216 17.64 -16.55 17.97
C LEU A 216 17.37 -17.89 18.65
N LEU A 217 17.20 -17.90 19.98
CA LEU A 217 16.89 -19.11 20.75
C LEU A 217 15.47 -19.61 20.49
N GLU A 218 14.50 -18.70 20.43
CA GLU A 218 13.12 -19.00 20.05
C GLU A 218 13.04 -19.67 18.67
N ALA A 219 13.79 -19.17 17.68
CA ALA A 219 13.83 -19.77 16.35
C ALA A 219 14.32 -21.23 16.34
N VAL A 220 15.20 -21.63 17.27
CA VAL A 220 15.63 -23.04 17.41
C VAL A 220 14.50 -23.89 18.00
N GLU A 221 13.75 -23.35 18.95
CA GLU A 221 12.63 -24.03 19.59
C GLU A 221 11.45 -24.23 18.63
N THR A 222 11.10 -23.20 17.85
CA THR A 222 9.95 -23.25 16.93
C THR A 222 10.23 -24.04 15.65
N PHE A 223 11.50 -24.24 15.29
CA PHE A 223 11.90 -24.89 14.04
C PHE A 223 11.25 -26.27 13.84
N GLU A 224 11.20 -27.11 14.87
CA GLU A 224 10.65 -28.47 14.73
C GLU A 224 9.16 -28.44 14.37
N VAL A 225 8.41 -27.52 14.98
CA VAL A 225 6.97 -27.34 14.69
C VAL A 225 6.78 -26.85 13.25
N GLU A 226 7.61 -25.92 12.79
CA GLU A 226 7.58 -25.41 11.42
C GLU A 226 7.94 -26.50 10.41
N ALA A 227 8.96 -27.31 10.70
CA ALA A 227 9.40 -28.40 9.84
C ALA A 227 8.34 -29.51 9.75
N LEU A 228 7.71 -29.89 10.88
CA LEU A 228 6.58 -30.83 10.90
C LEU A 228 5.38 -30.31 10.08
N ARG A 229 5.10 -29.01 10.17
CA ARG A 229 4.05 -28.40 9.34
C ARG A 229 4.42 -28.45 7.85
N ALA A 230 5.67 -28.15 7.50
CA ALA A 230 6.15 -28.24 6.13
C ALA A 230 6.07 -29.68 5.60
N GLU A 231 6.44 -30.68 6.39
CA GLU A 231 6.29 -32.12 6.06
C GLU A 231 4.82 -32.48 5.80
N SER A 232 3.90 -32.06 6.67
CA SER A 232 2.47 -32.32 6.50
C SER A 232 1.90 -31.68 5.23
N ILE A 233 2.31 -30.45 4.93
CA ILE A 233 1.88 -29.75 3.71
C ILE A 233 2.49 -30.42 2.48
N LEU A 234 3.77 -30.79 2.53
CA LEU A 234 4.45 -31.49 1.45
C LEU A 234 3.73 -32.79 1.09
N ALA A 235 3.30 -33.58 2.08
CA ALA A 235 2.53 -34.79 1.84
C ALA A 235 1.22 -34.52 1.07
N ALA A 236 0.50 -33.45 1.42
CA ALA A 236 -0.72 -33.05 0.72
C ALA A 236 -0.43 -32.58 -0.71
N VAL A 237 0.60 -31.75 -0.90
CA VAL A 237 1.00 -31.25 -2.23
C VAL A 237 1.48 -32.38 -3.13
N VAL A 238 2.19 -33.38 -2.60
CA VAL A 238 2.61 -34.56 -3.38
C VAL A 238 1.42 -35.31 -3.95
N GLU A 239 0.36 -35.48 -3.16
CA GLU A 239 -0.85 -36.16 -3.63
C GLU A 239 -1.59 -35.33 -4.68
N ASP A 240 -1.70 -34.02 -4.47
CA ASP A 240 -2.29 -33.08 -5.41
C ASP A 240 -1.53 -33.06 -6.75
N SER A 241 -0.20 -32.94 -6.71
CA SER A 241 0.68 -32.98 -7.89
C SER A 241 0.51 -34.26 -8.72
N ARG A 242 0.26 -35.41 -8.08
CA ARG A 242 -0.03 -36.67 -8.81
C ARG A 242 -1.36 -36.59 -9.54
N GLY A 243 -2.36 -35.97 -8.93
CA GLY A 243 -3.64 -35.65 -9.56
C GLY A 243 -3.47 -34.71 -10.76
N ASP A 244 -2.68 -33.65 -10.59
CA ASP A 244 -2.40 -32.67 -11.64
C ASP A 244 -1.70 -33.31 -12.85
N LEU A 245 -0.74 -34.21 -12.62
CA LEU A 245 -0.08 -34.97 -13.69
C LEU A 245 -1.07 -35.88 -14.45
N VAL A 246 -2.09 -36.43 -13.79
CA VAL A 246 -3.16 -37.18 -14.46
C VAL A 246 -4.04 -36.24 -15.26
N ALA A 247 -4.47 -35.11 -14.68
CA ALA A 247 -5.31 -34.11 -15.35
C ALA A 247 -4.60 -33.45 -16.54
N ALA A 248 -3.28 -33.28 -16.49
CA ALA A 248 -2.46 -32.73 -17.56
C ALA A 248 -2.47 -33.59 -18.84
N ARG A 249 -2.88 -34.87 -18.75
CA ARG A 249 -3.08 -35.74 -19.93
C ARG A 249 -4.23 -35.28 -20.81
N ASP A 250 -5.24 -34.65 -20.21
CA ASP A 250 -6.40 -34.09 -20.90
C ASP A 250 -6.19 -32.61 -21.29
N ALA A 251 -5.04 -32.03 -20.94
CA ALA A 251 -4.68 -30.67 -21.33
C ALA A 251 -4.12 -30.60 -22.77
N PRO A 252 -4.03 -29.41 -23.38
CA PRO A 252 -3.47 -29.25 -24.72
C PRO A 252 -2.01 -29.74 -24.77
N GLN A 253 -1.72 -30.62 -25.72
CA GLN A 253 -0.43 -31.33 -25.84
C GLN A 253 0.63 -30.49 -26.57
N VAL A 254 0.96 -29.33 -26.00
CA VAL A 254 1.97 -28.40 -26.53
C VAL A 254 3.32 -28.54 -25.80
N PRO A 255 4.46 -28.19 -26.44
CA PRO A 255 5.79 -28.38 -25.86
C PRO A 255 5.99 -27.76 -24.47
N ALA A 256 5.35 -26.61 -24.21
CA ALA A 256 5.42 -25.92 -22.91
C ALA A 256 4.77 -26.75 -21.79
N VAL A 257 3.61 -27.35 -22.03
CA VAL A 257 2.93 -28.24 -21.07
C VAL A 257 3.77 -29.49 -20.83
N HIS A 258 4.34 -30.10 -21.89
CA HIS A 258 5.22 -31.25 -21.73
C HIS A 258 6.49 -30.94 -20.91
N GLN A 259 7.04 -29.74 -21.06
CA GLN A 259 8.18 -29.31 -20.26
C GLN A 259 7.80 -29.15 -18.78
N ALA A 260 6.68 -28.49 -18.50
CA ALA A 260 6.21 -28.31 -17.12
C ALA A 260 5.85 -29.65 -16.45
N VAL A 261 5.26 -30.60 -17.18
CA VAL A 261 5.03 -31.98 -16.71
C VAL A 261 6.35 -32.64 -16.31
N ARG A 262 7.39 -32.57 -17.16
CA ARG A 262 8.71 -33.15 -16.85
C ARG A 262 9.35 -32.50 -15.62
N GLU A 263 9.19 -31.20 -15.45
CA GLU A 263 9.71 -30.47 -14.28
C GLU A 263 9.02 -30.91 -12.99
N LEU A 264 7.70 -31.11 -13.03
CA LEU A 264 6.94 -31.63 -11.89
C LEU A 264 7.29 -33.09 -11.58
N GLU A 265 7.39 -33.95 -12.60
CA GLU A 265 7.87 -35.33 -12.43
C GLU A 265 9.28 -35.37 -11.81
N ALA A 266 10.19 -34.51 -12.28
CA ALA A 266 11.54 -34.40 -11.73
C ALA A 266 11.54 -33.89 -10.29
N ALA A 267 10.66 -32.95 -9.93
CA ALA A 267 10.51 -32.47 -8.57
C ALA A 267 10.00 -33.58 -7.62
N LEU A 268 9.00 -34.37 -8.05
CA LEU A 268 8.50 -35.53 -7.32
C LEU A 268 9.56 -36.63 -7.18
N ALA A 269 10.31 -36.91 -8.25
CA ALA A 269 11.37 -37.92 -8.23
C ALA A 269 12.59 -37.52 -7.37
N ALA A 270 12.80 -36.22 -7.17
CA ALA A 270 13.87 -35.69 -6.32
C ALA A 270 13.54 -35.76 -4.82
N LEU A 271 12.32 -36.14 -4.43
CA LEU A 271 11.96 -36.32 -3.03
C LEU A 271 12.74 -37.51 -2.44
N PRO A 272 13.39 -37.32 -1.27
CA PRO A 272 14.20 -38.36 -0.68
C PRO A 272 13.37 -39.55 -0.19
N ALA A 273 14.00 -40.72 -0.14
CA ALA A 273 13.40 -41.90 0.47
C ALA A 273 13.19 -41.70 1.99
N ALA A 274 12.21 -42.42 2.54
CA ALA A 274 11.96 -42.43 3.98
C ALA A 274 13.24 -42.82 4.75
N GLY A 275 13.55 -42.08 5.81
CA GLY A 275 14.72 -42.34 6.66
C GLY A 275 16.01 -41.62 6.26
N VAL A 276 16.00 -40.80 5.20
CA VAL A 276 17.08 -39.86 4.88
C VAL A 276 16.77 -38.50 5.50
N ASN A 277 17.79 -37.81 6.01
CA ASN A 277 17.63 -36.44 6.50
C ASN A 277 17.10 -35.52 5.39
N THR A 278 15.95 -34.89 5.63
CA THR A 278 15.23 -34.12 4.60
C THR A 278 15.39 -32.62 4.78
N ASP A 279 15.12 -31.88 3.71
CA ASP A 279 14.83 -30.44 3.75
C ASP A 279 13.38 -30.22 3.32
N PRO A 280 12.41 -30.29 4.24
CA PRO A 280 11.00 -30.18 3.89
C PRO A 280 10.66 -28.80 3.31
N PHE A 281 11.42 -27.75 3.66
CA PHE A 281 11.18 -26.40 3.16
C PHE A 281 11.58 -26.28 1.68
N SER A 282 12.81 -26.66 1.33
CA SER A 282 13.25 -26.59 -0.07
C SER A 282 12.48 -27.56 -0.97
N GLN A 283 12.11 -28.74 -0.46
CA GLN A 283 11.27 -29.70 -1.18
C GLN A 283 9.89 -29.11 -1.48
N LEU A 284 9.24 -28.52 -0.46
CA LEU A 284 7.94 -27.89 -0.63
C LEU A 284 8.00 -26.71 -1.59
N THR A 285 9.02 -25.85 -1.51
CA THR A 285 9.21 -24.74 -2.45
C THR A 285 9.35 -25.23 -3.87
N ARG A 286 10.24 -26.20 -4.12
CA ARG A 286 10.47 -26.74 -5.47
C ARG A 286 9.23 -27.38 -6.07
N LEU A 287 8.46 -28.12 -5.25
CA LEU A 287 7.26 -28.78 -5.72
C LEU A 287 6.14 -27.78 -6.04
N ARG A 288 5.96 -26.75 -5.20
CA ARG A 288 5.01 -25.66 -5.47
C ARG A 288 5.36 -24.88 -6.73
N GLU A 289 6.64 -24.59 -6.93
CA GLU A 289 7.12 -23.91 -8.14
C GLU A 289 6.78 -24.73 -9.38
N ALA A 290 7.05 -26.04 -9.37
CA ALA A 290 6.72 -26.94 -10.47
C ALA A 290 5.20 -27.06 -10.72
N ASN A 291 4.37 -27.18 -9.67
CA ASN A 291 2.90 -27.17 -9.82
C ASN A 291 2.43 -25.86 -10.46
N SER A 292 2.87 -24.72 -9.93
CA SER A 292 2.48 -23.41 -10.47
C SER A 292 2.93 -23.21 -11.91
N GLY A 293 4.10 -23.77 -12.29
CA GLY A 293 4.58 -23.79 -13.67
C GLY A 293 3.68 -24.63 -14.58
N LEU A 294 3.21 -25.79 -14.11
CA LEU A 294 2.27 -26.63 -14.85
C LEU A 294 0.92 -25.94 -15.04
N ASP A 295 0.35 -25.36 -13.98
CA ASP A 295 -0.90 -24.61 -14.05
C ASP A 295 -0.82 -23.45 -15.05
N ALA A 296 0.25 -22.67 -14.98
CA ALA A 296 0.49 -21.56 -15.89
C ALA A 296 0.62 -22.03 -17.35
N ALA A 297 1.33 -23.13 -17.59
CA ALA A 297 1.49 -23.70 -18.92
C ALA A 297 0.15 -24.21 -19.49
N ILE A 298 -0.65 -24.90 -18.67
CA ILE A 298 -1.98 -25.40 -19.07
C ILE A 298 -2.92 -24.22 -19.36
N ALA A 299 -2.95 -23.22 -18.49
CA ALA A 299 -3.78 -22.03 -18.68
C ALA A 299 -3.42 -21.29 -19.98
N ALA A 300 -2.12 -21.05 -20.22
CA ALA A 300 -1.65 -20.41 -21.46
C ALA A 300 -1.98 -21.24 -22.71
N ALA A 301 -1.88 -22.58 -22.61
CA ALA A 301 -2.20 -23.46 -23.73
C ALA A 301 -3.70 -23.49 -24.04
N ARG A 302 -4.57 -23.50 -23.01
CA ARG A 302 -6.03 -23.41 -23.18
C ARG A 302 -6.45 -22.06 -23.75
N GLU A 303 -5.82 -20.97 -23.30
CA GLU A 303 -6.05 -19.63 -23.84
C GLU A 303 -5.70 -19.57 -25.33
N ARG A 304 -4.56 -20.18 -25.72
CA ARG A 304 -4.15 -20.27 -27.13
C ARG A 304 -5.09 -21.14 -27.97
N GLU A 305 -5.69 -22.18 -27.39
CA GLU A 305 -6.68 -23.03 -28.07
C GLU A 305 -8.04 -22.33 -28.22
N ALA A 306 -8.46 -21.56 -27.21
CA ALA A 306 -9.69 -20.75 -27.25
C ALA A 306 -9.56 -19.57 -28.23
N HIS A 307 -8.35 -19.01 -28.37
CA HIS A 307 -8.03 -17.93 -29.30
C HIS A 307 -6.90 -18.34 -30.26
N PRO A 308 -7.19 -19.19 -31.27
CA PRO A 308 -6.18 -19.60 -32.24
C PRO A 308 -5.73 -18.41 -33.10
N VAL A 309 -4.42 -18.21 -33.19
CA VAL A 309 -3.85 -17.19 -34.07
C VAL A 309 -4.19 -17.52 -35.53
N PRO A 310 -4.64 -16.54 -36.34
CA PRO A 310 -4.93 -16.77 -37.74
C PRO A 310 -3.73 -17.37 -38.49
N ASP A 311 -3.99 -18.37 -39.32
CA ASP A 311 -2.96 -18.90 -40.22
C ASP A 311 -2.48 -17.82 -41.19
N PHE A 312 -1.20 -17.87 -41.57
CA PHE A 312 -0.59 -16.96 -42.54
C PHE A 312 -1.40 -16.90 -43.85
N THR A 313 -1.91 -18.04 -44.33
CA THR A 313 -2.74 -18.09 -45.55
C THR A 313 -4.00 -17.26 -45.41
N HIS A 314 -4.65 -17.28 -44.24
CA HIS A 314 -5.86 -16.52 -43.99
C HIS A 314 -5.56 -15.01 -43.95
N VAL A 315 -4.48 -14.60 -43.29
CA VAL A 315 -4.03 -13.20 -43.28
C VAL A 315 -3.72 -12.72 -44.70
N ARG A 316 -3.00 -13.53 -45.48
CA ARG A 316 -2.66 -13.22 -46.87
C ARG A 316 -3.89 -13.03 -47.76
N ASN A 317 -4.86 -13.94 -47.66
CA ASN A 317 -6.10 -13.83 -48.42
C ASN A 317 -6.88 -12.54 -48.11
N ALA A 318 -6.87 -12.09 -46.84
CA ALA A 318 -7.50 -10.83 -46.45
C ALA A 318 -6.76 -9.59 -46.98
N ILE A 319 -5.43 -9.64 -47.05
CA ILE A 319 -4.61 -8.58 -47.66
C ILE A 319 -4.91 -8.50 -49.17
N ASP A 320 -4.90 -9.65 -49.86
CA ASP A 320 -5.20 -9.72 -51.30
C ASP A 320 -6.62 -9.22 -51.59
N ASP A 321 -7.58 -9.49 -50.70
CA ASP A 321 -8.94 -8.95 -50.81
C ASP A 321 -8.99 -7.44 -50.65
N ALA A 322 -8.32 -6.89 -49.64
CA ALA A 322 -8.20 -5.45 -49.46
C ALA A 322 -7.58 -4.77 -50.69
N ASP A 323 -6.52 -5.36 -51.26
CA ASP A 323 -5.86 -4.82 -52.46
C ASP A 323 -6.77 -4.84 -53.69
N ARG A 324 -7.56 -5.90 -53.89
CA ARG A 324 -8.58 -5.95 -54.95
C ARG A 324 -9.67 -4.90 -54.77
N GLN A 325 -10.23 -4.77 -53.57
CA GLN A 325 -11.28 -3.79 -53.28
C GLN A 325 -10.79 -2.35 -53.48
N LEU A 326 -9.55 -2.06 -53.06
CA LEU A 326 -8.90 -0.77 -53.26
C LEU A 326 -8.71 -0.47 -54.74
N ALA A 327 -8.25 -1.43 -55.55
CA ALA A 327 -8.08 -1.25 -56.99
C ALA A 327 -9.42 -0.90 -57.67
N VAL A 328 -10.48 -1.66 -57.39
CA VAL A 328 -11.81 -1.42 -57.96
C VAL A 328 -12.36 -0.06 -57.53
N ALA A 329 -12.29 0.27 -56.23
CA ALA A 329 -12.76 1.55 -55.72
C ALA A 329 -12.00 2.73 -56.34
N ARG A 330 -10.67 2.60 -56.47
CA ARG A 330 -9.82 3.61 -57.10
C ARG A 330 -10.18 3.84 -58.56
N ASP A 331 -10.38 2.77 -59.33
CA ASP A 331 -10.71 2.88 -60.76
C ASP A 331 -12.07 3.54 -60.98
N VAL A 332 -13.10 3.13 -60.23
CA VAL A 332 -14.43 3.74 -60.32
C VAL A 332 -14.39 5.22 -59.90
N ILE A 333 -13.69 5.52 -58.80
CA ILE A 333 -13.57 6.89 -58.28
C ILE A 333 -12.76 7.80 -59.22
N ALA A 334 -11.72 7.27 -59.85
CA ALA A 334 -10.91 8.01 -60.81
C ALA A 334 -11.65 8.24 -62.14
N GLY A 335 -12.46 7.29 -62.60
CA GLY A 335 -13.23 7.40 -63.85
C GLY A 335 -14.36 8.42 -63.81
N HIS A 336 -14.90 8.74 -62.62
CA HIS A 336 -16.09 9.57 -62.46
C HIS A 336 -15.86 10.75 -61.49
N ARG A 337 -14.67 11.37 -61.54
CA ARG A 337 -14.28 12.47 -60.64
C ARG A 337 -15.24 13.67 -60.65
N GLY A 338 -15.98 13.88 -61.74
CA GLY A 338 -16.97 14.95 -61.80
C GLY A 338 -18.24 14.70 -60.98
N TRP A 339 -18.55 13.44 -60.67
CA TRP A 339 -19.85 13.03 -60.11
C TRP A 339 -19.77 12.50 -58.68
N ILE A 340 -18.56 12.17 -58.20
CA ILE A 340 -18.37 11.50 -56.90
C ILE A 340 -18.16 12.51 -55.77
N GLY A 341 -18.89 12.28 -54.67
CA GLY A 341 -18.89 13.11 -53.46
C GLY A 341 -17.66 12.96 -52.58
N ALA A 342 -17.56 13.82 -51.57
CA ALA A 342 -16.44 13.86 -50.63
C ALA A 342 -16.37 12.59 -49.75
N ASP A 343 -17.51 11.98 -49.41
CA ASP A 343 -17.56 10.83 -48.51
C ASP A 343 -16.90 9.59 -49.13
N ALA A 344 -17.21 9.26 -50.40
CA ALA A 344 -16.60 8.15 -51.11
C ALA A 344 -15.06 8.29 -51.20
N ARG A 345 -14.59 9.52 -51.49
CA ARG A 345 -13.15 9.84 -51.55
C ARG A 345 -12.48 9.73 -50.19
N THR A 346 -13.16 10.15 -49.14
CA THR A 346 -12.66 10.07 -47.76
C THR A 346 -12.51 8.61 -47.33
N ARG A 347 -13.49 7.75 -47.63
CA ARG A 347 -13.40 6.31 -47.34
C ARG A 347 -12.27 5.63 -48.11
N LEU A 348 -12.09 5.97 -49.40
CA LEU A 348 -10.97 5.45 -50.20
C LEU A 348 -9.61 5.89 -49.62
N ALA A 349 -9.44 7.18 -49.31
CA ALA A 349 -8.19 7.71 -48.76
C ALA A 349 -7.83 7.06 -47.42
N GLU A 350 -8.82 6.83 -46.56
CA GLU A 350 -8.62 6.15 -45.28
C GLU A 350 -8.28 4.65 -45.46
N ALA A 351 -8.94 3.97 -46.40
CA ALA A 351 -8.62 2.59 -46.74
C ALA A 351 -7.18 2.43 -47.26
N GLU A 352 -6.73 3.37 -48.11
CA GLU A 352 -5.35 3.43 -48.62
C GLU A 352 -4.34 3.73 -47.51
N ARG A 353 -4.69 4.64 -46.58
CA ARG A 353 -3.86 4.93 -45.40
C ARG A 353 -3.63 3.68 -44.56
N LEU A 354 -4.70 2.96 -44.19
CA LEU A 354 -4.60 1.72 -43.41
C LEU A 354 -3.76 0.65 -44.13
N ARG A 355 -3.85 0.56 -45.45
CA ARG A 355 -3.07 -0.40 -46.24
C ARG A 355 -1.58 -0.08 -46.24
N LEU A 356 -1.23 1.20 -46.30
CA LEU A 356 0.16 1.67 -46.18
C LEU A 356 0.70 1.49 -44.75
N ASP A 357 -0.13 1.74 -43.74
CA ASP A 357 0.24 1.53 -42.35
C ASP A 357 0.45 0.04 -42.04
N LEU A 358 -0.28 -0.86 -42.71
CA LEU A 358 -0.04 -2.30 -42.65
C LEU A 358 1.36 -2.69 -43.19
N ASP A 359 1.77 -2.13 -44.33
CA ASP A 359 3.13 -2.37 -44.88
C ASP A 359 4.21 -1.88 -43.92
N ARG A 360 3.99 -0.72 -43.28
CA ARG A 360 4.91 -0.19 -42.27
C ARG A 360 4.96 -1.07 -41.02
N TYR A 361 3.82 -1.53 -40.56
CA TYR A 361 3.71 -2.41 -39.39
C TYR A 361 4.43 -3.74 -39.61
N LEU A 362 4.31 -4.32 -40.80
CA LEU A 362 5.00 -5.55 -41.18
C LEU A 362 6.48 -5.34 -41.58
N GLY A 363 6.93 -4.08 -41.72
CA GLY A 363 8.30 -3.73 -42.11
C GLY A 363 8.67 -4.07 -43.56
N ALA A 364 7.71 -4.55 -44.35
CA ALA A 364 7.86 -4.95 -45.75
C ALA A 364 6.51 -4.84 -46.47
N SER A 365 6.53 -4.86 -47.81
CA SER A 365 5.28 -4.85 -48.57
C SER A 365 4.51 -6.15 -48.33
N ALA A 366 3.31 -6.02 -47.77
CA ALA A 366 2.42 -7.12 -47.44
C ALA A 366 1.99 -7.93 -48.67
N ALA A 367 2.07 -7.33 -49.88
CA ALA A 367 1.80 -8.02 -51.14
C ALA A 367 2.90 -9.05 -51.50
N THR A 368 4.13 -8.84 -51.01
CA THR A 368 5.30 -9.67 -51.35
C THR A 368 5.79 -10.56 -50.22
N ILE A 369 5.27 -10.36 -49.00
CA ILE A 369 5.75 -11.06 -47.82
C ILE A 369 5.44 -12.56 -47.89
N THR A 370 6.40 -13.39 -47.47
CA THR A 370 6.29 -14.86 -47.52
C THR A 370 5.97 -15.48 -46.17
N ALA A 371 6.09 -14.72 -45.08
CA ALA A 371 5.71 -15.11 -43.74
C ALA A 371 5.40 -13.88 -42.88
N ILE A 372 4.42 -13.98 -41.98
CA ILE A 372 4.12 -12.97 -40.96
C ILE A 372 4.37 -13.60 -39.58
N PRO A 373 5.13 -12.94 -38.68
CA PRO A 373 5.31 -13.39 -37.30
C PRO A 373 3.97 -13.64 -36.60
N GLU A 374 3.87 -14.71 -35.81
CA GLU A 374 2.60 -15.13 -35.21
C GLU A 374 1.94 -14.02 -34.37
N ASP A 375 2.75 -13.27 -33.62
CA ASP A 375 2.37 -12.11 -32.81
C ASP A 375 1.77 -10.93 -33.62
N GLN A 376 2.02 -10.89 -34.93
CA GLN A 376 1.56 -9.81 -35.81
C GLN A 376 0.34 -10.21 -36.65
N ARG A 377 -0.01 -11.49 -36.73
CA ARG A 377 -1.03 -12.02 -37.66
C ARG A 377 -2.43 -11.51 -37.36
N GLU A 378 -2.82 -11.43 -36.08
CA GLU A 378 -4.13 -10.94 -35.67
C GLU A 378 -4.34 -9.47 -36.03
N GLN A 379 -3.37 -8.63 -35.68
CA GLN A 379 -3.40 -7.21 -36.00
C GLN A 379 -3.37 -6.99 -37.51
N ALA A 380 -2.53 -7.73 -38.24
CA ALA A 380 -2.47 -7.68 -39.69
C ALA A 380 -3.81 -8.06 -40.34
N LEU A 381 -4.46 -9.13 -39.87
CA LEU A 381 -5.78 -9.54 -40.34
C LEU A 381 -6.84 -8.48 -40.07
N ALA A 382 -6.84 -7.89 -38.87
CA ALA A 382 -7.80 -6.85 -38.48
C ALA A 382 -7.66 -5.59 -39.35
N VAL A 383 -6.43 -5.12 -39.57
CA VAL A 383 -6.15 -3.96 -40.43
C VAL A 383 -6.52 -4.24 -41.88
N ALA A 384 -6.18 -5.41 -42.42
CA ALA A 384 -6.53 -5.81 -43.78
C ALA A 384 -8.06 -5.83 -43.99
N ARG A 385 -8.81 -6.47 -43.08
CA ARG A 385 -10.28 -6.49 -43.13
C ARG A 385 -10.89 -5.09 -43.03
N ARG A 386 -10.32 -4.22 -42.18
CA ARG A 386 -10.81 -2.84 -42.03
C ARG A 386 -10.56 -2.02 -43.29
N SER A 387 -9.40 -2.17 -43.93
CA SER A 387 -9.09 -1.53 -45.22
C SER A 387 -10.04 -2.01 -46.32
N ALA A 388 -10.27 -3.32 -46.45
CA ALA A 388 -11.22 -3.89 -47.41
C ALA A 388 -12.65 -3.35 -47.20
N PHE A 389 -13.11 -3.29 -45.94
CA PHE A 389 -14.42 -2.75 -45.59
C PHE A 389 -14.59 -1.30 -46.06
N LEU A 390 -13.64 -0.42 -45.71
CA LEU A 390 -13.69 1.00 -46.10
C LEU A 390 -13.61 1.19 -47.62
N ALA A 391 -12.81 0.38 -48.32
CA ALA A 391 -12.75 0.41 -49.78
C ALA A 391 -14.11 0.03 -50.41
N SER A 392 -14.76 -1.03 -49.91
CA SER A 392 -16.08 -1.47 -50.37
C SER A 392 -17.17 -0.42 -50.12
N GLU A 393 -17.15 0.24 -48.96
CA GLU A 393 -18.08 1.30 -48.59
C GLU A 393 -17.87 2.55 -49.46
N GLY A 394 -16.62 2.92 -49.73
CA GLY A 394 -16.26 3.99 -50.66
C GLY A 394 -16.77 3.71 -52.08
N LEU A 395 -16.64 2.47 -52.55
CA LEU A 395 -17.18 2.03 -53.84
C LEU A 395 -18.71 2.12 -53.89
N GLN A 396 -19.42 1.67 -52.86
CA GLN A 396 -20.89 1.77 -52.79
C GLN A 396 -21.38 3.23 -52.79
N LEU A 397 -20.70 4.11 -52.05
CA LEU A 397 -20.97 5.55 -52.08
C LEU A 397 -20.76 6.11 -53.49
N ALA A 398 -19.63 5.80 -54.12
CA ALA A 398 -19.33 6.26 -55.48
C ALA A 398 -20.37 5.77 -56.51
N GLN A 399 -20.84 4.52 -56.41
CA GLN A 399 -21.87 3.99 -57.29
C GLN A 399 -23.21 4.71 -57.12
N ARG A 400 -23.60 5.03 -55.88
CA ARG A 400 -24.81 5.84 -55.61
C ARG A 400 -24.69 7.23 -56.19
N ASP A 401 -23.52 7.86 -56.07
CA ASP A 401 -23.27 9.20 -56.63
C ASP A 401 -23.36 9.20 -58.17
N ILE A 402 -22.82 8.17 -58.82
CA ILE A 402 -22.90 8.00 -60.28
C ILE A 402 -24.35 7.81 -60.73
N GLU A 403 -25.12 6.98 -60.04
CA GLU A 403 -26.53 6.75 -60.38
C GLU A 403 -27.39 8.01 -60.15
N ALA A 404 -27.10 8.78 -59.09
CA ALA A 404 -27.78 10.06 -58.82
C ALA A 404 -27.49 11.12 -59.90
N TYR A 405 -26.30 11.09 -60.52
CA TYR A 405 -25.93 12.00 -61.61
C TYR A 405 -26.37 11.52 -62.98
N ARG A 406 -26.87 10.29 -63.13
CA ARG A 406 -27.42 9.80 -64.39
C ARG A 406 -28.71 10.61 -64.68
N PRO A 407 -28.73 11.49 -65.69
CA PRO A 407 -29.89 12.34 -65.92
C PRO A 407 -31.09 11.47 -66.29
N GLN A 408 -32.11 11.48 -65.44
CA GLN A 408 -33.44 11.02 -65.79
C GLN A 408 -34.04 12.09 -66.71
N GLY A 409 -33.73 12.03 -68.01
CA GLY A 409 -34.15 13.08 -68.94
C GLY A 409 -34.06 12.81 -70.43
N TRP A 410 -35.23 12.49 -71.01
CA TRP A 410 -35.88 13.15 -72.17
C TRP A 410 -35.72 12.64 -73.63
N GLY A 411 -36.87 12.20 -74.19
CA GLY A 411 -37.26 12.11 -75.63
C GLY A 411 -37.06 10.73 -76.28
N GLU A 412 -37.98 10.05 -76.97
CA GLU A 412 -39.20 10.41 -77.73
C GLU A 412 -40.02 9.10 -78.08
N PRO A 413 -41.11 9.10 -78.92
CA PRO A 413 -42.41 8.52 -78.58
C PRO A 413 -42.81 7.27 -79.40
N GLY A 414 -43.69 6.40 -78.88
CA GLY A 414 -44.26 5.37 -79.75
C GLY A 414 -45.24 4.37 -79.14
N TYR A 415 -46.53 4.63 -79.37
CA TYR A 415 -47.61 3.67 -79.67
C TYR A 415 -48.08 2.62 -78.63
N GLY A 416 -49.37 2.77 -78.25
CA GLY A 416 -50.35 1.67 -78.18
C GLY A 416 -50.52 0.99 -76.81
N ALA A 417 -51.34 1.47 -75.89
CA ALA A 417 -52.81 1.42 -75.83
C ALA A 417 -53.39 0.13 -75.18
N TRP A 418 -54.40 0.37 -74.32
CA TRP A 418 -55.38 -0.54 -73.69
C TRP A 418 -54.83 -1.40 -72.53
N GLY A 419 -55.31 -1.33 -71.28
CA GLY A 419 -56.60 -0.92 -70.74
C GLY A 419 -57.14 -2.08 -69.89
N GLY A 420 -57.20 -1.94 -68.55
CA GLY A 420 -57.87 -2.91 -67.67
C GLY A 420 -57.33 -3.00 -66.24
N GLN A 421 -57.85 -2.15 -65.36
CA GLN A 421 -58.07 -2.45 -63.93
C GLN A 421 -59.53 -2.98 -63.78
N PRO A 422 -60.04 -3.47 -62.63
CA PRO A 422 -59.52 -3.39 -61.24
C PRO A 422 -59.72 -4.67 -60.36
N GLN A 423 -59.39 -4.53 -59.07
CA GLN A 423 -59.74 -5.38 -57.90
C GLN A 423 -58.99 -6.73 -57.80
N GLY A 424 -58.54 -7.21 -56.65
CA GLY A 424 -58.74 -6.86 -55.24
C GLY A 424 -58.61 -8.15 -54.41
N TRP A 425 -58.07 -8.04 -53.19
CA TRP A 425 -58.20 -8.99 -52.07
C TRP A 425 -57.56 -10.40 -52.16
N GLY A 426 -56.52 -10.58 -51.34
CA GLY A 426 -56.59 -11.48 -50.18
C GLY A 426 -56.43 -13.00 -50.39
N GLY A 427 -55.52 -13.60 -49.62
CA GLY A 427 -55.72 -14.97 -49.13
C GLY A 427 -54.60 -15.98 -49.40
N ARG A 428 -53.68 -16.07 -48.43
CA ARG A 428 -53.35 -17.28 -47.65
C ARG A 428 -53.39 -18.64 -48.40
N ARG A 429 -52.25 -19.36 -48.41
CA ARG A 429 -52.00 -20.60 -47.61
C ARG A 429 -51.05 -21.61 -48.29
N GLY A 430 -49.96 -21.93 -47.56
CA GLY A 430 -49.28 -23.23 -47.51
C GLY A 430 -48.14 -23.47 -48.51
N GLY A 431 -46.94 -23.94 -48.15
CA GLY A 431 -46.37 -24.34 -46.85
C GLY A 431 -45.04 -25.11 -47.04
N GLY A 432 -44.14 -25.00 -46.04
CA GLY A 432 -42.98 -25.88 -45.78
C GLY A 432 -41.64 -25.48 -46.44
N ALA A 433 -40.46 -25.44 -45.81
CA ALA A 433 -40.00 -25.76 -44.44
C ALA A 433 -38.54 -25.24 -44.24
N GLY A 434 -38.14 -24.99 -42.96
CA GLY A 434 -36.77 -24.85 -42.40
C GLY A 434 -36.10 -23.49 -42.61
N ASP A 435 -35.44 -22.79 -41.67
CA ASP A 435 -35.00 -22.98 -40.27
C ASP A 435 -34.73 -21.55 -39.71
N LEU A 436 -35.31 -21.13 -38.57
CA LEU A 436 -34.74 -21.11 -37.20
C LEU A 436 -33.66 -20.03 -36.92
N MET A 437 -33.98 -19.19 -35.92
CA MET A 437 -33.19 -18.18 -35.17
C MET A 437 -32.91 -16.84 -35.88
N GLY A 438 -33.32 -15.67 -35.38
CA GLY A 438 -33.69 -15.26 -34.02
C GLY A 438 -32.82 -14.05 -33.63
N GLY A 439 -33.34 -12.83 -33.82
CA GLY A 439 -32.68 -11.60 -33.36
C GLY A 439 -33.03 -11.26 -31.91
N ILE A 440 -32.28 -10.33 -31.31
CA ILE A 440 -32.73 -9.29 -30.35
C ILE A 440 -31.50 -8.53 -29.77
N MET A 441 -31.52 -7.21 -29.97
CA MET A 441 -31.16 -6.11 -29.04
C MET A 441 -29.76 -5.98 -28.41
N GLY A 442 -29.17 -4.80 -28.65
CA GLY A 442 -28.24 -4.09 -27.75
C GLY A 442 -27.68 -2.88 -28.50
N GLY A 443 -27.86 -1.62 -28.12
CA GLY A 443 -28.08 -1.04 -26.81
C GLY A 443 -27.04 0.07 -26.63
N LEU A 444 -27.39 1.29 -27.06
CA LEU A 444 -26.62 2.51 -26.86
C LEU A 444 -26.57 2.87 -25.38
N VAL A 445 -25.37 3.07 -24.81
CA VAL A 445 -25.14 3.99 -23.68
C VAL A 445 -23.86 4.78 -23.93
N ILE A 446 -24.00 6.08 -23.78
CA ILE A 446 -23.01 7.16 -23.91
C ILE A 446 -22.23 7.30 -22.60
N GLY A 447 -20.91 7.47 -22.70
CA GLY A 447 -20.14 8.57 -22.11
C GLY A 447 -20.17 8.89 -20.61
N SER A 448 -18.97 8.74 -20.02
CA SER A 448 -18.23 9.75 -19.23
C SER A 448 -18.48 9.94 -17.72
N ILE A 449 -17.34 10.22 -17.05
CA ILE A 449 -17.11 10.87 -15.74
C ILE A 449 -17.02 9.95 -14.51
N LEU A 450 -15.79 9.78 -14.00
CA LEU A 450 -15.30 9.94 -12.62
C LEU A 450 -13.94 9.22 -12.55
N ASP A 451 -12.81 9.94 -12.56
CA ASP A 451 -12.20 10.65 -11.43
C ASP A 451 -11.11 9.76 -10.81
N GLY A 452 -9.92 10.33 -10.68
CA GLY A 452 -8.84 9.75 -9.90
C GLY A 452 -9.14 9.88 -8.41
N ILE A 453 -8.11 9.63 -7.59
CA ILE A 453 -8.11 9.61 -6.12
C ILE A 453 -8.45 8.21 -5.60
N PHE A 454 -7.42 7.38 -5.39
CA PHE A 454 -6.82 7.11 -4.08
C PHE A 454 -5.50 6.34 -4.27
N ASP A 455 -4.60 6.57 -3.31
CA ASP A 455 -3.37 5.84 -2.94
C ASP A 455 -3.19 4.41 -3.49
#